data_AF-A0A8T4SH95-F1
#
_entry.id   AF-A0A8T4SH95-F1
#
_cell.length_a   1.000
_cell.length_b   1.000
_cell.length_c   1.000
_cell.angle_alpha   90.00
_cell.angle_beta   90.00
_cell.angle_gamma   90.00
#
_symmetry.space_group_name_H-M   'P 1'
#
loop_
_entity.id
_entity.type
_entity.pdbx_description
1 polymer ?
#
loop_
_entity_poly.entity_id
_entity_poly.type
_entity_poly.pdbx_seq_one_letter_code
_entity_poly.pdbx_strand_id
1 'polypeptide(L)'
;MFGILLAVGIFLIATKSYTVQQEPAGLWHLDLMAKTLQPAEIDLLELDQKARDAGWEVVLLLAKQGGFSENSPCGQIAGRNIWNNGDKWCIPVVKEVASQLIGARIIQKEITFSEEVMRGVGENKIIEVPGNKIQKYEYLTNAAVDLDYSFDEYAQLEQEARELVKECTDSTELDQCVNENKLSHWQLCKEGIISGAAAFCVNSPGNYLIKGRPVIYELGLRFGSEGLIS
;
A
#
# COMPACT_ATOMS: atom_id res chain seq x y z
N MET A 1 -20.57 54.60 -60.81
CA MET A 1 -21.06 54.86 -59.43
C MET A 1 -22.14 53.89 -58.98
N PHE A 2 -23.22 53.65 -59.74
CA PHE A 2 -24.31 52.74 -59.32
C PHE A 2 -23.89 51.31 -58.94
N GLY A 3 -22.97 50.68 -59.68
CA GLY A 3 -22.48 49.34 -59.35
C GLY A 3 -21.73 49.26 -58.00
N ILE A 4 -21.08 50.34 -57.59
CA ILE A 4 -20.37 50.41 -56.29
C ILE A 4 -21.40 50.46 -55.15
N LEU A 5 -22.45 51.26 -55.30
CA LEU A 5 -23.52 51.34 -54.29
C LEU A 5 -24.27 50.01 -54.14
N LEU A 6 -24.51 49.29 -55.23
CA LEU A 6 -25.12 47.96 -55.21
C LEU A 6 -24.23 46.92 -54.50
N ALA A 7 -22.92 46.90 -54.80
CA ALA A 7 -21.97 45.99 -54.18
C ALA A 7 -21.83 46.24 -52.67
N VAL A 8 -21.78 47.52 -52.25
CA VAL A 8 -21.75 47.90 -50.83
C VAL A 8 -23.06 47.49 -50.13
N GLY A 9 -24.22 47.68 -50.78
CA GLY A 9 -25.51 47.24 -50.25
C GLY A 9 -25.59 45.73 -50.02
N ILE A 10 -25.16 44.93 -51.00
CA ILE A 10 -25.13 43.46 -50.90
C ILE A 10 -24.16 43.01 -49.81
N PHE A 11 -22.98 43.63 -49.73
CA PHE A 11 -21.99 43.32 -48.69
C PHE A 11 -22.52 43.62 -47.28
N LEU A 12 -23.20 44.74 -47.08
CA LEU A 12 -23.80 45.09 -45.79
C LEU A 12 -24.95 44.16 -45.38
N ILE A 13 -25.72 43.66 -46.35
CA ILE A 13 -26.76 42.66 -46.08
C ILE A 13 -26.13 41.31 -45.74
N ALA A 14 -25.14 40.87 -46.52
CA ALA A 14 -24.44 39.60 -46.28
C ALA A 14 -23.71 39.59 -44.92
N THR A 15 -23.09 40.71 -44.53
CA THR A 15 -22.42 40.82 -43.23
C THR A 15 -23.39 40.90 -42.05
N LYS A 16 -24.58 41.50 -42.21
CA LYS A 16 -25.63 41.46 -41.17
C LYS A 16 -26.21 40.06 -40.95
N SER A 17 -26.24 39.23 -41.99
CA SER A 17 -26.73 37.84 -41.90
C SER A 17 -25.66 36.86 -41.41
N TYR A 18 -24.39 37.27 -41.34
CA TYR A 18 -23.28 36.42 -40.92
C TYR A 18 -22.90 36.73 -39.47
N THR A 19 -23.70 36.27 -38.51
CA THR A 19 -23.23 36.11 -37.13
C THR A 19 -22.26 34.94 -37.12
N VAL A 20 -20.97 35.24 -37.23
CA VAL A 20 -19.96 34.24 -36.88
C VAL A 20 -20.18 33.95 -35.40
N GLN A 21 -20.78 32.80 -35.09
CA GLN A 21 -20.71 32.22 -33.75
C GLN A 21 -19.25 31.80 -33.53
N GLN A 22 -18.35 32.77 -33.39
CA GLN A 22 -17.04 32.50 -32.83
C GLN A 22 -17.29 32.22 -31.37
N GLU A 23 -17.10 30.96 -30.97
CA GLU A 23 -16.88 30.67 -29.57
C GLU A 23 -15.79 31.62 -29.07
N PRO A 24 -16.01 32.34 -27.97
CA PRO A 24 -14.99 33.24 -27.44
C PRO A 24 -13.67 32.48 -27.30
N ALA A 25 -12.60 33.08 -27.83
CA ALA A 25 -11.28 32.49 -27.76
C ALA A 25 -10.96 32.16 -26.28
N GLY A 26 -10.66 30.88 -26.00
CA GLY A 26 -10.35 30.41 -24.65
C GLY A 26 -11.42 29.54 -23.99
N LEU A 27 -12.67 29.51 -24.47
CA LEU A 27 -13.70 28.62 -23.90
C LEU A 27 -13.28 27.16 -23.91
N TRP A 28 -12.67 26.71 -25.01
CA TRP A 28 -12.20 25.33 -25.12
C TRP A 28 -11.12 24.97 -24.08
N HIS A 29 -10.24 25.92 -23.72
CA HIS A 29 -9.23 25.70 -22.69
C HIS A 29 -9.87 25.56 -21.31
N LEU A 30 -10.85 26.43 -21.00
CA LEU A 30 -11.58 26.37 -19.74
C LEU A 30 -12.37 25.06 -19.63
N ASP A 31 -13.01 24.64 -20.72
CA ASP A 31 -13.73 23.38 -20.79
C ASP A 31 -12.80 22.17 -20.64
N LEU A 32 -11.63 22.19 -21.28
CA LEU A 32 -10.61 21.14 -21.11
C LEU A 32 -10.16 21.07 -19.64
N MET A 33 -9.81 22.20 -19.03
CA MET A 33 -9.36 22.22 -17.65
C MET A 33 -10.45 21.74 -16.67
N ALA A 34 -11.66 22.27 -16.78
CA ALA A 34 -12.74 22.01 -15.84
C ALA A 34 -13.39 20.63 -16.04
N LYS A 35 -13.48 20.15 -17.29
CA LYS A 35 -14.21 18.91 -17.62
C LYS A 35 -13.31 17.68 -17.80
N THR A 36 -11.99 17.84 -17.97
CA THR A 36 -11.08 16.69 -18.09
C THR A 36 -9.96 16.69 -17.08
N LEU A 37 -9.10 17.73 -17.08
CA LEU A 37 -7.90 17.73 -16.26
C LEU A 37 -8.25 17.70 -14.78
N GLN A 38 -9.12 18.60 -14.32
CA GLN A 38 -9.49 18.67 -12.92
C GLN A 38 -10.15 17.38 -12.40
N PRO A 39 -11.14 16.78 -13.07
CA PRO A 39 -11.69 15.49 -12.65
C PRO A 39 -10.66 14.34 -12.63
N ALA A 40 -9.74 14.30 -13.60
CA ALA A 40 -8.69 13.29 -13.63
C ALA A 40 -7.71 13.43 -12.45
N GLU A 41 -7.28 14.66 -12.13
CA GLU A 41 -6.43 14.94 -10.97
C GLU A 41 -7.13 14.59 -9.65
N ILE A 42 -8.43 14.86 -9.54
CA ILE A 42 -9.23 14.45 -8.36
C ILE A 42 -9.27 12.92 -8.24
N ASP A 43 -9.54 12.20 -9.34
CA ASP A 43 -9.56 10.73 -9.34
C ASP A 43 -8.19 10.12 -8.99
N LEU A 44 -7.10 10.70 -9.49
CA LEU A 44 -5.73 10.27 -9.14
C LEU A 44 -5.41 10.55 -7.66
N LEU A 45 -5.79 11.71 -7.14
CA LEU A 45 -5.58 12.04 -5.74
C LEU A 45 -6.38 11.11 -4.81
N GLU A 46 -7.64 10.82 -5.16
CA GLU A 46 -8.45 9.85 -4.42
C GLU A 46 -7.85 8.45 -4.46
N LEU A 47 -7.29 8.04 -5.60
CA LEU A 47 -6.61 6.76 -5.75
C LEU A 47 -5.38 6.69 -4.84
N ASP A 48 -4.53 7.72 -4.83
CA ASP A 48 -3.35 7.78 -3.99
C ASP A 48 -3.71 7.74 -2.50
N GLN A 49 -4.77 8.44 -2.10
CA GLN A 49 -5.27 8.37 -0.72
C GLN A 49 -5.74 6.96 -0.35
N LYS A 50 -6.56 6.33 -1.20
CA LYS A 50 -7.03 4.94 -1.01
C LYS A 50 -5.86 3.95 -0.97
N ALA A 51 -4.87 4.12 -1.84
CA ALA A 51 -3.68 3.27 -1.91
C ALA A 51 -2.83 3.40 -0.63
N ARG A 52 -2.60 4.63 -0.14
CA ARG A 52 -1.88 4.88 1.11
C ARG A 52 -2.62 4.28 2.30
N ASP A 53 -3.92 4.52 2.41
CA ASP A 53 -4.73 3.98 3.50
C ASP A 53 -4.75 2.44 3.49
N ALA A 54 -4.92 1.83 2.31
CA ALA A 54 -4.86 0.38 2.17
C ALA A 54 -3.48 -0.17 2.57
N GLY A 55 -2.39 0.47 2.14
CA GLY A 55 -1.04 0.10 2.52
C GLY A 55 -0.81 0.16 4.03
N TRP A 56 -1.17 1.28 4.67
CA TRP A 56 -1.09 1.44 6.12
C TRP A 56 -1.90 0.41 6.91
N GLU A 57 -3.12 0.09 6.46
CA GLU A 57 -3.92 -0.96 7.08
C GLU A 57 -3.28 -2.34 6.94
N VAL A 58 -2.68 -2.65 5.78
CA VAL A 58 -1.97 -3.91 5.54
C VAL A 58 -0.71 -4.01 6.38
N VAL A 59 0.09 -2.94 6.50
CA VAL A 59 1.26 -2.91 7.40
C VAL A 59 0.85 -3.26 8.83
N LEU A 60 -0.20 -2.61 9.35
CA LEU A 60 -0.67 -2.85 10.72
C LEU A 60 -1.27 -4.25 10.91
N LEU A 61 -1.95 -4.77 9.88
CA LEU A 61 -2.50 -6.12 9.89
C LEU A 61 -1.39 -7.17 9.93
N LEU A 62 -0.42 -7.06 9.03
CA LEU A 62 0.70 -7.99 8.92
C LEU A 62 1.59 -7.92 10.16
N ALA A 63 1.86 -6.73 10.71
CA ALA A 63 2.60 -6.60 11.96
C ALA A 63 1.92 -7.39 13.10
N LYS A 64 0.61 -7.26 13.25
CA LYS A 64 -0.19 -8.01 14.26
C LYS A 64 -0.28 -9.51 14.01
N GLN A 65 0.01 -9.97 12.80
CA GLN A 65 -0.08 -11.38 12.43
C GLN A 65 1.29 -12.00 12.14
N GLY A 66 2.38 -11.36 12.57
CA GLY A 66 3.74 -11.85 12.33
C GLY A 66 4.07 -11.98 10.84
N GLY A 67 3.52 -11.12 9.99
CA GLY A 67 3.75 -11.10 8.54
C GLY A 67 2.85 -12.01 7.71
N PHE A 68 1.96 -12.78 8.34
CA PHE A 68 1.00 -13.64 7.64
C PHE A 68 -0.34 -12.93 7.42
N SER A 69 -1.10 -13.35 6.41
CA SER A 69 -2.51 -13.00 6.23
C SER A 69 -3.47 -13.97 6.92
N GLU A 70 -2.97 -15.16 7.27
CA GLU A 70 -3.72 -16.28 7.84
C GLU A 70 -2.89 -16.96 8.94
N ASN A 71 -3.31 -18.14 9.38
CA ASN A 71 -2.57 -18.93 10.35
C ASN A 71 -1.25 -19.42 9.75
N SER A 72 -0.15 -19.26 10.49
CA SER A 72 1.15 -19.77 10.09
C SER A 72 1.11 -21.30 9.90
N PRO A 73 1.80 -21.85 8.89
CA PRO A 73 2.00 -23.31 8.75
C PRO A 73 2.74 -23.94 9.95
N CYS A 74 3.41 -23.14 10.78
CA CYS A 74 4.06 -23.58 12.01
C CYS A 74 3.11 -23.52 13.24
N GLY A 75 1.86 -23.09 13.05
CA GLY A 75 0.84 -23.01 14.08
C GLY A 75 0.82 -21.67 14.81
N GLN A 76 0.14 -21.65 15.96
CA GLN A 76 -0.06 -20.46 16.78
C GLN A 76 0.23 -20.72 18.25
N ILE A 77 0.70 -19.69 18.96
CA ILE A 77 0.83 -19.65 20.42
C ILE A 77 0.08 -18.42 20.93
N ALA A 78 -0.83 -18.62 21.89
CA ALA A 78 -1.67 -17.54 22.42
C ALA A 78 -2.33 -16.68 21.32
N GLY A 79 -2.81 -17.31 20.24
CA GLY A 79 -3.45 -16.64 19.10
C GLY A 79 -2.49 -15.90 18.16
N ARG A 80 -1.17 -16.03 18.32
CA ARG A 80 -0.15 -15.40 17.46
C ARG A 80 0.56 -16.42 16.59
N ASN A 81 0.84 -16.04 15.36
CA ASN A 81 1.53 -16.88 14.39
C ASN A 81 2.97 -17.15 14.83
N ILE A 82 3.37 -18.42 14.81
CA ILE A 82 4.73 -18.84 15.14
C ILE A 82 5.56 -18.89 13.85
N TRP A 83 6.80 -18.39 13.91
CA TRP A 83 7.73 -18.39 12.77
C TRP A 83 8.51 -19.69 12.60
N ASN A 84 8.54 -20.54 13.62
CA ASN A 84 9.25 -21.81 13.57
C ASN A 84 8.54 -22.92 14.36
N ASN A 85 8.80 -24.15 13.98
CA ASN A 85 8.39 -25.34 14.70
C ASN A 85 9.58 -26.32 14.76
N GLY A 86 10.33 -26.27 15.85
CA GLY A 86 11.65 -26.88 15.94
C GLY A 86 12.59 -26.28 14.89
N ASP A 87 13.24 -27.14 14.10
CA ASP A 87 14.18 -26.75 13.03
C ASP A 87 13.50 -26.18 11.77
N LYS A 88 12.18 -26.34 11.64
CA LYS A 88 11.44 -25.88 10.47
C LYS A 88 11.02 -24.42 10.64
N TRP A 89 11.40 -23.57 9.69
CA TRP A 89 10.99 -22.17 9.65
C TRP A 89 9.83 -21.97 8.67
N CYS A 90 8.81 -21.26 9.12
CA CYS A 90 7.66 -20.82 8.36
C CYS A 90 7.69 -19.28 8.35
N ILE A 91 8.40 -18.70 7.38
CA ILE A 91 8.48 -17.25 7.22
C ILE A 91 7.65 -16.86 5.98
N PRO A 92 6.73 -15.89 6.10
CA PRO A 92 5.93 -15.43 4.97
C PRO A 92 6.78 -14.56 4.03
N VAL A 93 6.48 -14.61 2.74
CA VAL A 93 7.05 -13.66 1.77
C VAL A 93 6.19 -12.39 1.81
N VAL A 94 6.54 -11.50 2.75
CA VAL A 94 5.63 -10.44 3.23
C VAL A 94 5.23 -9.46 2.14
N LYS A 95 6.14 -9.13 1.20
CA LYS A 95 5.84 -8.22 0.08
C LYS A 95 4.74 -8.80 -0.81
N GLU A 96 4.76 -10.10 -1.08
CA GLU A 96 3.78 -10.81 -1.90
C GLU A 96 2.42 -10.87 -1.19
N VAL A 97 2.43 -11.19 0.12
CA VAL A 97 1.22 -11.17 0.95
C VAL A 97 0.63 -9.76 0.98
N ALA A 98 1.47 -8.73 1.16
CA ALA A 98 1.04 -7.33 1.15
C ALA A 98 0.46 -6.92 -0.20
N SER A 99 1.12 -7.25 -1.31
CA SER A 99 0.62 -6.97 -2.66
C SER A 99 -0.75 -7.60 -2.90
N GLN A 100 -0.98 -8.84 -2.46
CA GLN A 100 -2.28 -9.51 -2.58
C GLN A 100 -3.37 -8.81 -1.76
N LEU A 101 -3.07 -8.50 -0.49
CA LEU A 101 -4.03 -7.86 0.41
C LEU A 101 -4.38 -6.43 -0.02
N ILE A 102 -3.42 -5.66 -0.52
CA ILE A 102 -3.66 -4.31 -1.02
C ILE A 102 -4.39 -4.37 -2.36
N GLY A 103 -4.00 -5.27 -3.27
CA GLY A 103 -4.66 -5.45 -4.57
C GLY A 103 -6.13 -5.88 -4.45
N ALA A 104 -6.51 -6.54 -3.36
CA ALA A 104 -7.91 -6.82 -3.05
C ALA A 104 -8.72 -5.57 -2.64
N ARG A 105 -8.06 -4.47 -2.25
CA ARG A 105 -8.67 -3.21 -1.78
C ARG A 105 -8.62 -2.09 -2.82
N ILE A 106 -7.58 -2.07 -3.65
CA ILE A 106 -7.41 -1.09 -4.72
C ILE A 106 -7.38 -1.79 -6.07
N ILE A 107 -8.04 -1.20 -7.07
CA ILE A 107 -8.08 -1.74 -8.43
C ILE A 107 -6.75 -1.42 -9.12
N GLN A 108 -5.72 -2.20 -8.80
CA GLN A 108 -4.38 -2.12 -9.39
C GLN A 108 -3.98 -3.53 -9.83
N LYS A 109 -3.37 -3.65 -11.00
CA LYS A 109 -2.99 -4.95 -11.58
C LYS A 109 -1.80 -5.56 -10.86
N GLU A 110 -0.82 -4.72 -10.55
CA GLU A 110 0.45 -5.11 -9.99
C GLU A 110 0.84 -4.12 -8.90
N ILE A 111 1.30 -4.64 -7.77
CA ILE A 111 1.78 -3.86 -6.65
C ILE A 111 3.20 -4.30 -6.34
N THR A 112 4.10 -3.33 -6.28
CA THR A 112 5.52 -3.54 -5.98
C THR A 112 5.95 -2.59 -4.86
N PHE A 113 6.98 -3.01 -4.11
CA PHE A 113 7.55 -2.25 -3.00
C PHE A 113 9.03 -2.04 -3.23
N SER A 114 9.46 -0.79 -3.05
CA SER A 114 10.86 -0.40 -3.04
C SER A 114 11.07 0.54 -1.87
N GLU A 115 11.81 0.08 -0.87
CA GLU A 115 11.98 0.80 0.40
C GLU A 115 10.60 1.12 1.02
N GLU A 116 10.31 2.40 1.25
CA GLU A 116 9.06 2.89 1.85
C GLU A 116 7.97 3.19 0.80
N VAL A 117 8.31 3.07 -0.50
CA VAL A 117 7.40 3.42 -1.58
C VAL A 117 6.69 2.19 -2.12
N MET A 118 5.35 2.25 -2.09
CA MET A 118 4.48 1.32 -2.81
C MET A 118 4.14 1.89 -4.19
N ARG A 119 4.27 1.06 -5.23
CA ARG A 119 3.89 1.40 -6.60
C ARG A 119 2.81 0.46 -7.11
N GLY A 120 1.71 1.01 -7.59
CA GLY A 120 0.61 0.31 -8.24
C GLY A 120 0.59 0.60 -9.74
N VAL A 121 0.43 -0.45 -10.55
CA VAL A 121 0.18 -0.35 -11.99
C VAL A 121 -1.33 -0.32 -12.26
N GLY A 122 -1.79 0.79 -12.82
CA GLY A 122 -3.20 1.04 -13.10
C GLY A 122 -3.62 0.67 -14.52
N GLU A 123 -4.73 1.25 -14.95
CA GLU A 123 -5.24 1.14 -16.31
C GLU A 123 -5.41 2.53 -16.93
N ASN A 124 -5.63 2.57 -18.24
CA ASN A 124 -6.06 3.80 -18.90
C ASN A 124 -7.53 4.05 -18.57
N LYS A 125 -7.84 5.23 -18.06
CA LYS A 125 -9.21 5.75 -17.95
C LYS A 125 -9.43 6.82 -19.00
N ILE A 126 -10.65 6.88 -19.53
CA ILE A 126 -11.07 7.84 -20.54
C ILE A 126 -12.19 8.70 -19.98
N ILE A 127 -12.04 10.01 -20.05
CA ILE A 127 -13.09 10.99 -19.82
C ILE A 127 -13.62 11.44 -21.18
N GLU A 128 -14.90 11.19 -21.43
CA GLU A 128 -15.60 11.66 -22.63
C GLU A 128 -16.20 13.04 -22.36
N VAL A 129 -15.73 14.06 -23.10
CA VAL A 129 -16.28 15.42 -23.00
C VAL A 129 -17.46 15.56 -23.97
N PRO A 130 -18.68 15.89 -23.50
CA PRO A 130 -19.82 16.10 -24.39
C PRO A 130 -19.59 17.32 -25.30
N GLY A 131 -19.64 17.14 -26.63
CA GLY A 131 -19.52 18.23 -27.62
C GLY A 131 -19.33 17.78 -29.07
N ASN A 132 -19.48 18.69 -30.03
CA ASN A 132 -19.49 18.41 -31.48
C ASN A 132 -18.13 18.01 -32.08
N LYS A 133 -17.06 18.08 -31.28
CA LYS A 133 -15.71 17.65 -31.66
C LYS A 133 -15.21 16.79 -30.51
N ILE A 134 -15.24 15.47 -30.72
CA ILE A 134 -14.84 14.48 -29.72
C ILE A 134 -13.43 14.83 -29.23
N GLN A 135 -13.30 15.15 -27.94
CA GLN A 135 -12.02 15.20 -27.23
C GLN A 135 -12.12 14.17 -26.11
N LYS A 136 -11.53 12.99 -26.36
CA LYS A 136 -11.31 11.99 -25.33
C LYS A 136 -10.06 12.41 -24.56
N TYR A 137 -10.16 12.46 -23.24
CA TYR A 137 -8.99 12.64 -22.39
C TYR A 137 -8.66 11.31 -21.73
N GLU A 138 -7.48 10.79 -22.02
CA GLU A 138 -6.99 9.52 -21.51
C GLU A 138 -5.89 9.76 -20.48
N TYR A 139 -5.95 9.08 -19.34
CA TYR A 139 -4.93 9.15 -18.30
C TYR A 139 -4.71 7.78 -17.65
N LEU A 140 -3.50 7.58 -17.12
CA LEU A 140 -3.07 6.35 -16.45
C LEU A 140 -3.37 6.44 -14.96
N THR A 141 -4.03 5.43 -14.40
CA THR A 141 -4.33 5.36 -12.95
C THR A 141 -3.22 4.66 -12.15
N ASN A 142 -1.96 4.97 -12.43
CA ASN A 142 -0.84 4.46 -11.64
C ASN A 142 -0.81 5.18 -10.29
N ALA A 143 -0.41 4.46 -9.24
CA ALA A 143 -0.25 5.04 -7.91
C ALA A 143 1.19 4.89 -7.45
N ALA A 144 1.74 5.91 -6.79
CA ALA A 144 3.04 5.84 -6.14
C ALA A 144 2.94 6.54 -4.79
N VAL A 145 2.84 5.76 -3.72
CA VAL A 145 2.59 6.28 -2.38
C VAL A 145 3.71 5.89 -1.44
N ASP A 146 4.15 6.87 -0.67
CA ASP A 146 5.02 6.66 0.48
C ASP A 146 4.18 6.11 1.63
N LEU A 147 4.60 4.97 2.17
CA LEU A 147 3.96 4.31 3.31
C LEU A 147 4.58 4.73 4.65
N ASP A 148 5.68 5.50 4.65
CA ASP A 148 6.48 5.79 5.84
C ASP A 148 6.91 4.48 6.56
N TYR A 149 7.08 3.39 5.80
CA TYR A 149 7.34 2.04 6.29
C TYR A 149 7.94 1.14 5.21
N SER A 150 9.01 0.41 5.55
CA SER A 150 9.63 -0.59 4.67
C SER A 150 9.37 -2.02 5.12
N PHE A 151 8.87 -2.85 4.19
CA PHE A 151 8.71 -4.29 4.40
C PHE A 151 10.05 -5.04 4.50
N ASP A 152 11.18 -4.42 4.14
CA ASP A 152 12.50 -5.04 4.25
C ASP A 152 12.92 -5.25 5.71
N GLU A 153 12.28 -4.57 6.68
CA GLU A 153 12.49 -4.78 8.12
C GLU A 153 12.19 -6.22 8.57
N TYR A 154 11.31 -6.95 7.86
CA TYR A 154 11.04 -8.35 8.17
C TYR A 154 12.26 -9.27 8.00
N ALA A 155 13.18 -8.95 7.09
CA ALA A 155 14.42 -9.72 6.93
C ALA A 155 15.33 -9.56 8.16
N GLN A 156 15.39 -8.35 8.73
CA GLN A 156 16.10 -8.10 9.98
C GLN A 156 15.44 -8.86 11.13
N LEU A 157 14.12 -8.75 11.29
CA LEU A 157 13.39 -9.47 12.34
C LEU A 157 13.57 -10.99 12.25
N GLU A 158 13.57 -11.55 11.03
CA GLU A 158 13.84 -12.97 10.80
C GLU A 158 15.23 -13.35 11.31
N GLN A 159 16.26 -12.57 10.97
CA GLN A 159 17.62 -12.82 11.43
C GLN A 159 17.70 -12.79 12.97
N GLU A 160 17.15 -11.75 13.60
CA GLU A 160 17.12 -11.60 15.06
C GLU A 160 16.39 -12.78 15.73
N ALA A 161 15.27 -13.22 15.16
CA ALA A 161 14.51 -14.37 15.64
C ALA A 161 15.35 -15.66 15.57
N ARG A 162 16.06 -15.89 14.46
CA ARG A 162 16.91 -17.07 14.26
C ARG A 162 18.05 -17.12 15.26
N GLU A 163 18.68 -15.97 15.50
CA GLU A 163 19.76 -15.85 16.48
C GLU A 163 19.26 -16.15 17.90
N LEU A 164 18.13 -15.57 18.29
CA LEU A 164 17.52 -15.81 19.59
C LEU A 164 17.11 -17.29 19.80
N VAL A 165 16.48 -17.90 18.78
CA VAL A 165 16.12 -19.33 18.83
C VAL A 165 17.37 -20.19 18.96
N LYS A 166 18.41 -19.94 18.16
CA LYS A 166 19.66 -20.69 18.20
C LYS A 166 20.32 -20.64 19.58
N GLU A 167 20.36 -19.48 20.22
CA GLU A 167 20.99 -19.30 21.53
C GLU A 167 20.22 -20.02 22.64
N CYS A 168 18.89 -20.03 22.56
CA CYS A 168 18.03 -20.54 23.63
C CYS A 168 17.43 -21.94 23.41
N THR A 169 17.68 -22.60 22.29
CA THR A 169 17.09 -23.92 21.98
C THR A 169 17.49 -25.01 22.98
N ASP A 170 18.74 -25.00 23.46
CA ASP A 170 19.27 -26.03 24.37
C ASP A 170 19.25 -25.59 25.86
N SER A 171 18.66 -24.44 26.16
CA SER A 171 18.61 -23.92 27.53
C SER A 171 17.60 -24.69 28.38
N THR A 172 18.02 -25.18 29.53
CA THR A 172 17.12 -25.75 30.55
C THR A 172 16.27 -24.68 31.24
N GLU A 173 16.74 -23.43 31.24
CA GLU A 173 16.09 -22.27 31.85
C GLU A 173 15.69 -21.28 30.74
N LEU A 174 14.70 -21.68 29.95
CA LEU A 174 14.29 -20.95 28.75
C LEU A 174 13.91 -19.48 29.05
N ASP A 175 13.20 -19.23 30.15
CA ASP A 175 12.81 -17.87 30.55
C ASP A 175 14.01 -16.98 30.84
N GLN A 176 15.00 -17.50 31.56
CA GLN A 176 16.23 -16.76 31.80
C GLN A 176 16.98 -16.50 30.49
N CYS A 177 17.17 -17.53 29.66
CA CYS A 177 17.89 -17.38 28.39
C CYS A 177 17.24 -16.35 27.47
N VAL A 178 15.92 -16.42 27.28
CA VAL A 178 15.18 -15.50 26.42
C VAL A 178 15.29 -14.07 26.96
N ASN A 179 15.16 -13.86 28.27
CA ASN A 179 15.26 -12.54 28.86
C ASN A 179 16.67 -11.93 28.77
N GLU A 180 17.71 -12.75 28.85
CA GLU A 180 19.12 -12.32 28.75
C GLU A 180 19.55 -12.05 27.30
N ASN A 181 19.03 -12.80 26.33
CA ASN A 181 19.51 -12.75 24.94
C ASN A 181 18.60 -11.99 23.97
N LYS A 182 17.33 -11.71 24.33
CA LYS A 182 16.45 -10.91 23.47
C LYS A 182 16.95 -9.46 23.37
N LEU A 183 16.77 -8.85 22.20
CA LEU A 183 17.11 -7.45 21.98
C LEU A 183 16.17 -6.51 22.76
N SER A 184 16.58 -5.26 22.95
CA SER A 184 15.84 -4.29 23.78
C SER A 184 14.45 -3.95 23.23
N HIS A 185 14.28 -3.94 21.90
CA HIS A 185 12.99 -3.74 21.24
C HIS A 185 12.10 -4.98 21.25
N TRP A 186 12.62 -6.15 21.65
CA TRP A 186 11.87 -7.39 21.83
C TRP A 186 11.31 -7.47 23.24
N GLN A 187 9.99 -7.40 23.37
CA GLN A 187 9.30 -7.57 24.64
C GLN A 187 8.48 -8.85 24.61
N LEU A 188 8.44 -9.57 25.73
CA LEU A 188 7.47 -10.66 25.88
C LEU A 188 6.06 -10.07 25.95
N CYS A 189 5.13 -10.63 25.19
CA CYS A 189 3.72 -10.29 25.35
C CYS A 189 3.20 -10.78 26.72
N LYS A 190 1.96 -10.41 27.08
CA LYS A 190 1.38 -10.69 28.40
C LYS A 190 1.36 -12.17 28.76
N GLU A 191 1.28 -13.03 27.76
CA GLU A 191 1.20 -14.48 27.88
C GLU A 191 2.57 -15.11 28.21
N GLY A 192 3.67 -14.40 27.95
CA GLY A 192 5.03 -14.85 28.28
C GLY A 192 5.44 -16.11 27.52
N ILE A 193 6.08 -17.03 28.24
CA ILE A 193 6.56 -18.31 27.73
C ILE A 193 5.58 -19.42 28.11
N ILE A 194 5.08 -20.16 27.12
CA ILE A 194 4.13 -21.25 27.28
C ILE A 194 4.67 -22.46 26.49
N SER A 195 4.88 -23.58 27.19
CA SER A 195 5.21 -24.88 26.58
C SER A 195 6.39 -24.82 25.60
N GLY A 196 7.52 -24.25 26.04
CA GLY A 196 8.74 -24.16 25.23
C GLY A 196 8.66 -23.16 24.08
N ALA A 197 7.65 -22.29 24.05
CA ALA A 197 7.51 -21.24 23.05
C ALA A 197 7.17 -19.90 23.73
N ALA A 198 7.58 -18.80 23.12
CA ALA A 198 7.38 -17.46 23.64
C ALA A 198 6.64 -16.57 22.64
N ALA A 199 5.71 -15.76 23.14
CA ALA A 199 5.04 -14.73 22.36
C ALA A 199 5.76 -13.39 22.53
N PHE A 200 6.09 -12.74 21.42
CA PHE A 200 6.81 -11.47 21.39
C PHE A 200 5.96 -10.35 20.79
N CYS A 201 6.13 -9.18 21.41
CA CYS A 201 5.57 -7.90 21.03
C CYS A 201 6.78 -7.01 20.72
N VAL A 202 7.22 -7.02 19.45
CA VAL A 202 8.48 -6.41 19.02
C VAL A 202 8.21 -5.02 18.47
N ASN A 203 8.81 -3.98 19.07
CA ASN A 203 8.75 -2.65 18.49
C ASN A 203 9.60 -2.61 17.21
N SER A 204 9.12 -1.91 16.18
CA SER A 204 9.86 -1.74 14.92
C SER A 204 11.30 -1.25 15.16
N PRO A 205 12.34 -2.00 14.73
CA PRO A 205 13.73 -1.55 14.73
C PRO A 205 13.96 -0.17 14.10
N GLY A 206 13.26 0.12 13.00
CA GLY A 206 13.25 1.39 12.28
C GLY A 206 12.43 2.49 12.96
N ASN A 207 11.76 2.19 14.07
CA ASN A 207 10.87 3.09 14.80
C ASN A 207 9.73 3.65 13.92
N TYR A 208 9.21 2.84 12.99
CA TYR A 208 8.16 3.26 12.07
C TYR A 208 6.87 3.65 12.81
N LEU A 209 6.23 4.72 12.32
CA LEU A 209 4.97 5.24 12.84
C LEU A 209 3.90 5.28 11.74
N ILE A 210 2.84 4.49 11.88
CA ILE A 210 1.70 4.53 10.96
C ILE A 210 0.57 5.33 11.61
N LYS A 211 0.21 6.47 11.00
CA LYS A 211 -0.77 7.42 11.55
C LYS A 211 -0.45 7.81 13.00
N GLY A 212 0.83 8.04 13.29
CA GLY A 212 1.33 8.41 14.62
C GLY A 212 1.35 7.29 15.66
N ARG A 213 1.10 6.03 15.26
CA ARG A 213 1.16 4.86 16.15
C ARG A 213 2.39 4.00 15.81
N PRO A 214 3.15 3.55 16.81
CA PRO A 214 4.30 2.67 16.57
C PRO A 214 3.85 1.35 15.94
N VAL A 215 4.65 0.88 14.99
CA VAL A 215 4.50 -0.47 14.44
C VAL A 215 5.05 -1.47 15.45
N ILE A 216 4.18 -2.37 15.91
CA ILE A 216 4.49 -3.43 16.86
C ILE A 216 4.16 -4.76 16.21
N TYR A 217 5.16 -5.62 16.11
CA TYR A 217 5.01 -6.97 15.57
C TYR A 217 4.58 -7.93 16.66
N GLU A 218 3.57 -8.74 16.38
CA GLU A 218 3.10 -9.80 17.25
C GLU A 218 3.43 -11.15 16.60
N LEU A 219 4.44 -11.84 17.14
CA LEU A 219 4.93 -13.11 16.59
C LEU A 219 5.28 -14.09 17.71
N GLY A 220 5.24 -15.38 17.41
CA GLY A 220 5.68 -16.44 18.31
C GLY A 220 6.97 -17.10 17.83
N LEU A 221 7.79 -17.56 18.78
CA LEU A 221 8.96 -18.41 18.52
C LEU A 221 8.92 -19.65 19.40
N ARG A 222 9.36 -20.79 18.86
CA ARG A 222 9.48 -22.05 19.59
C ARG A 222 10.95 -22.39 19.83
N PHE A 223 11.29 -22.74 21.06
CA PHE A 223 12.64 -23.03 21.53
C PHE A 223 12.67 -24.48 22.02
N GLY A 224 13.08 -25.39 21.14
CA GLY A 224 13.14 -26.83 21.42
C GLY A 224 12.28 -27.68 20.49
N SER A 225 12.62 -28.96 20.46
CA SER A 225 12.02 -29.99 19.60
C SER A 225 10.90 -30.78 20.30
N GLU A 226 10.38 -30.31 21.44
CA GLU A 226 9.45 -31.11 22.25
C GLU A 226 8.29 -31.61 21.40
N GLY A 227 8.21 -32.94 21.35
CA GLY A 227 7.39 -33.68 20.40
C GLY A 227 5.97 -33.19 20.40
N LEU A 228 5.43 -33.03 19.20
CA LEU A 228 4.01 -32.88 18.92
C LEU A 228 3.24 -33.79 19.88
N ILE A 229 2.63 -33.21 20.93
CA ILE A 229 1.52 -33.85 21.61
C ILE A 229 0.39 -33.75 20.58
N SER A 230 0.34 -34.77 19.71
CA SER A 230 -0.73 -35.00 18.74
C SER A 230 -2.05 -35.26 19.44
#